data_AF-X0WQD8-F1
#
_entry.id   AF-X0WQD8-F1
#
_cell.length_a   1.000
_cell.length_b   1.000
_cell.length_c   1.000
_cell.angle_alpha   90.00
_cell.angle_beta   90.00
_cell.angle_gamma   90.00
#
_symmetry.space_group_name_H-M   'P 1'
#
loop_
_entity.id
_entity.type
_entity.pdbx_description
1 polymer ?
#
loop_
_entity_poly.entity_id
_entity_poly.type
_entity_poly.pdbx_seq_one_letter_code
_entity_poly.pdbx_strand_id
1 'polypeptide(L)'
;TFLALIAFLGLYGYRIGRKTVEDYFAASRGMGTFVTLFTYFATLCSAFTFLGCAGWGYSRGLGWYGPIGVGTAVISINFYVFGYRVWLLGKKFGYVSPPELIKDRFGKELQIIYAVIMVIFVLPYLAVQAMGAGYVLEELSQGTIPYVAGAGLITIFMIVLILGGMRSIAWTDTFMGIMMLGCLAIAFGLVVKNVGGLPAVVRKLAAESPEHLSRPGVGDFFSPGVWFGFLLLWVVADPLMPHLWMRM
;
A
#
# COMPACT_ATOMS: atom_id res chain seq x y z
N THR A 1 -20.95 2.32 -12.00
CA THR A 1 -21.31 3.07 -10.77
C THR A 1 -20.11 3.40 -9.89
N PHE A 2 -19.30 2.42 -9.47
CA PHE A 2 -18.10 2.64 -8.64
C PHE A 2 -17.12 3.67 -9.23
N LEU A 3 -16.68 3.49 -10.48
CA LEU A 3 -15.75 4.42 -11.14
C LEU A 3 -16.30 5.85 -11.25
N ALA A 4 -17.62 6.01 -11.46
CA ALA A 4 -18.26 7.32 -11.54
C ALA A 4 -18.26 8.03 -10.17
N LEU A 5 -18.49 7.28 -9.08
CA LEU A 5 -18.47 7.82 -7.72
C LEU A 5 -17.05 8.25 -7.33
N ILE A 6 -16.04 7.48 -7.72
CA ILE A 6 -14.65 7.84 -7.51
C ILE A 6 -14.24 9.04 -8.35
N ALA A 7 -14.63 9.09 -9.63
CA ALA A 7 -14.39 10.26 -10.47
C ALA A 7 -15.04 11.53 -9.87
N PHE A 8 -16.25 11.40 -9.32
CA PHE A 8 -16.91 12.48 -8.59
C PHE A 8 -16.12 12.93 -7.36
N LEU A 9 -15.65 12.01 -6.52
CA LEU A 9 -14.83 12.32 -5.35
C LEU A 9 -13.48 12.96 -5.74
N GLY A 10 -12.87 12.48 -6.83
CA GLY A 10 -11.66 13.07 -7.40
C GLY A 10 -11.90 14.51 -7.87
N LEU A 11 -12.99 14.77 -8.58
CA LEU A 11 -13.40 16.12 -9.01
C LEU A 11 -13.73 17.03 -7.82
N TYR A 12 -14.38 16.48 -6.80
CA TYR A 12 -14.67 17.20 -5.56
C TYR A 12 -13.38 17.64 -4.87
N GLY A 13 -12.42 16.72 -4.68
CA GLY A 13 -11.11 17.01 -4.13
C GLY A 13 -10.33 18.07 -4.91
N TYR A 14 -10.44 18.04 -6.25
CA TYR A 14 -9.80 19.03 -7.13
C TYR A 14 -10.43 20.43 -6.95
N ARG A 15 -11.76 20.51 -6.82
CA ARG A 15 -12.46 21.80 -6.65
C ARG A 15 -12.21 22.48 -5.32
N ILE A 16 -12.03 21.70 -4.24
CA ILE A 16 -11.75 22.25 -2.90
C ILE A 16 -10.26 22.61 -2.71
N GLY A 17 -9.41 22.24 -3.66
CA GLY A 17 -7.99 22.52 -3.63
C GLY A 17 -7.65 23.97 -3.94
N ARG A 18 -6.53 24.43 -3.37
CA ARG A 18 -5.90 25.71 -3.71
C ARG A 18 -4.92 25.48 -4.85
N LYS A 19 -4.76 26.46 -5.74
CA LYS A 19 -3.80 26.38 -6.86
C LYS A 19 -2.37 26.72 -6.41
N THR A 20 -1.89 26.08 -5.34
CA THR A 20 -0.52 26.24 -4.81
C THR A 20 0.23 24.90 -4.87
N VAL A 21 1.56 24.98 -5.00
CA VAL A 21 2.43 23.78 -5.03
C VAL A 21 2.27 22.96 -3.75
N GLU A 22 2.21 23.63 -2.59
CA GLU A 22 2.01 22.96 -1.31
C GLU A 22 0.64 22.27 -1.21
N ASP A 23 -0.43 22.84 -1.79
CA ASP A 23 -1.74 22.16 -1.77
C ASP A 23 -1.79 20.97 -2.72
N TYR A 24 -1.14 21.09 -3.88
CA TYR A 24 -1.05 19.98 -4.83
C TYR A 24 -0.32 18.76 -4.25
N PHE A 25 0.81 18.98 -3.57
CA PHE A 25 1.63 17.89 -3.05
C PHE A 25 1.31 17.46 -1.61
N ALA A 26 0.86 18.38 -0.76
CA ALA A 26 0.65 18.12 0.68
C ALA A 26 -0.76 18.50 1.17
N ALA A 27 -1.69 18.86 0.27
CA ALA A 27 -3.05 19.30 0.62
C ALA A 27 -3.07 20.45 1.66
N SER A 28 -2.05 21.32 1.64
CA SER A 28 -1.81 22.38 2.63
C SER A 28 -1.76 21.85 4.08
N ARG A 29 -1.48 20.55 4.27
CA ARG A 29 -1.41 19.87 5.58
C ARG A 29 -2.67 20.04 6.43
N GLY A 30 -3.79 20.38 5.80
CA GLY A 30 -5.07 20.67 6.45
C GLY A 30 -6.08 19.52 6.38
N MET A 31 -5.63 18.31 6.02
CA MET A 31 -6.49 17.13 5.99
C MET A 31 -6.79 16.66 7.41
N GLY A 32 -8.06 16.45 7.72
CA GLY A 32 -8.47 15.93 9.03
C GLY A 32 -7.87 14.55 9.30
N THR A 33 -7.62 14.24 10.57
CA THR A 33 -6.94 12.99 11.01
C THR A 33 -7.54 11.74 10.38
N PHE A 34 -8.87 11.67 10.27
CA PHE A 34 -9.57 10.54 9.66
C PHE A 34 -9.19 10.32 8.18
N VAL A 35 -9.23 11.37 7.37
CA VAL A 35 -8.88 11.30 5.94
C VAL A 35 -7.41 10.93 5.77
N THR A 36 -6.54 11.53 6.58
CA THR A 36 -5.11 11.23 6.59
C THR A 36 -4.84 9.76 6.92
N LEU A 37 -5.49 9.23 7.97
CA LEU A 37 -5.35 7.81 8.37
C LEU A 37 -5.75 6.86 7.23
N PHE A 38 -6.89 7.10 6.58
CA PHE A 38 -7.31 6.24 5.49
C PHE A 38 -6.44 6.39 4.24
N THR A 39 -5.90 7.59 3.99
CA THR A 39 -4.93 7.84 2.93
C THR A 39 -3.64 7.06 3.17
N TYR A 40 -3.17 6.97 4.42
CA TYR A 40 -2.06 6.09 4.79
C TYR A 40 -2.42 4.61 4.64
N PHE A 41 -3.57 4.20 5.15
CA PHE A 41 -4.05 2.83 5.05
C PHE A 41 -4.17 2.35 3.60
N ALA A 42 -4.79 3.14 2.72
CA ALA A 42 -4.89 2.84 1.29
C ALA A 42 -3.51 2.72 0.62
N THR A 43 -2.52 3.49 1.06
CA THR A 43 -1.13 3.37 0.56
C THR A 43 -0.51 2.03 0.89
N LEU A 44 -0.74 1.54 2.11
CA LEU A 44 -0.20 0.26 2.59
C LEU A 44 -0.94 -0.93 1.95
N CYS A 45 -2.20 -0.72 1.57
CA CYS A 45 -3.05 -1.71 0.93
C CYS A 45 -2.84 -1.73 -0.59
N SER A 46 -1.77 -2.39 -1.04
CA SER A 46 -1.41 -2.52 -2.45
C SER A 46 -1.71 -3.91 -3.02
N ALA A 47 -1.40 -4.12 -4.31
CA ALA A 47 -1.41 -5.44 -4.94
C ALA A 47 -0.59 -6.49 -4.16
N PHE A 48 0.51 -6.08 -3.52
CA PHE A 48 1.27 -6.94 -2.62
C PHE A 48 0.42 -7.43 -1.44
N THR A 49 -0.39 -6.56 -0.84
CA THR A 49 -1.20 -6.91 0.33
C THR A 49 -2.36 -7.84 -0.03
N PHE A 50 -3.06 -7.59 -1.14
CA PHE A 50 -4.22 -8.40 -1.52
C PHE A 50 -3.87 -9.67 -2.27
N LEU A 51 -2.95 -9.62 -3.22
CA LEU A 51 -2.59 -10.78 -4.05
C LEU A 51 -1.40 -11.51 -3.46
N GLY A 52 -0.37 -10.76 -3.05
CA GLY A 52 0.83 -11.31 -2.42
C GLY A 52 0.50 -11.97 -1.09
N CYS A 53 0.17 -11.21 -0.05
CA CYS A 53 0.00 -11.76 1.29
C CYS A 53 -1.09 -12.84 1.37
N ALA A 54 -2.21 -12.69 0.64
CA ALA A 54 -3.24 -13.73 0.59
C ALA A 54 -2.76 -14.98 -0.14
N GLY A 55 -2.08 -14.85 -1.28
CA GLY A 55 -1.52 -15.97 -2.02
C GLY A 55 -0.44 -16.72 -1.23
N TRP A 56 0.40 -16.00 -0.50
CA TRP A 56 1.40 -16.56 0.42
C TRP A 56 0.75 -17.26 1.61
N GLY A 57 -0.30 -16.68 2.19
CA GLY A 57 -1.08 -17.33 3.25
C GLY A 57 -1.75 -18.62 2.77
N TYR A 58 -2.30 -18.64 1.54
CA TYR A 58 -2.92 -19.82 0.95
C TYR A 58 -1.91 -20.93 0.61
N SER A 59 -0.76 -20.57 0.02
CA SER A 59 0.23 -21.53 -0.46
C SER A 59 1.21 -22.01 0.61
N ARG A 60 1.52 -21.18 1.61
CA ARG A 60 2.57 -21.45 2.61
C ARG A 60 2.05 -21.46 4.04
N GLY A 61 0.78 -21.12 4.26
CA GLY A 61 0.14 -21.19 5.57
C GLY A 61 0.54 -20.05 6.53
N LEU A 62 0.30 -20.29 7.82
CA LEU A 62 0.41 -19.28 8.87
C LEU A 62 1.85 -18.82 9.12
N GLY A 63 2.85 -19.60 8.70
CA GLY A 63 4.27 -19.23 8.81
C GLY A 63 4.61 -17.88 8.14
N TRP A 64 3.83 -17.44 7.16
CA TRP A 64 3.97 -16.14 6.49
C TRP A 64 3.61 -14.95 7.40
N TYR A 65 2.67 -15.11 8.33
CA TYR A 65 2.14 -13.99 9.11
C TYR A 65 3.12 -13.50 10.19
N GLY A 66 4.08 -14.33 10.60
CA GLY A 66 5.11 -13.92 11.53
C GLY A 66 6.07 -12.87 10.94
N PRO A 67 6.79 -13.18 9.84
CA PRO A 67 7.70 -12.22 9.20
C PRO A 67 7.02 -10.92 8.76
N ILE A 68 5.82 -11.02 8.16
CA ILE A 68 5.07 -9.84 7.71
C ILE A 68 4.61 -8.97 8.89
N GLY A 69 4.21 -9.59 10.02
CA GLY A 69 3.77 -8.88 11.21
C GLY A 69 4.92 -8.09 11.85
N VAL A 70 6.11 -8.68 11.93
CA VAL A 70 7.30 -7.98 12.41
C VAL A 70 7.73 -6.88 11.45
N GLY A 71 7.73 -7.12 10.14
CA GLY A 71 8.03 -6.09 9.14
C GLY A 71 7.09 -4.88 9.28
N THR A 72 5.78 -5.12 9.43
CA THR A 72 4.79 -4.04 9.62
C THR A 72 5.03 -3.24 10.91
N ALA A 73 5.45 -3.91 11.99
CA ALA A 73 5.84 -3.23 13.23
C ALA A 73 7.09 -2.35 13.04
N VAL A 74 8.08 -2.83 12.28
CA VAL A 74 9.31 -2.08 11.96
C VAL A 74 9.01 -0.84 11.13
N ILE A 75 8.13 -0.93 10.13
CA ILE A 75 7.62 0.24 9.38
C ILE A 75 7.10 1.30 10.34
N SER A 76 6.29 0.90 11.33
CA SER A 76 5.65 1.82 12.28
C SER A 76 6.68 2.53 13.16
N ILE A 77 7.72 1.81 13.60
CA ILE A 77 8.84 2.39 14.37
C ILE A 77 9.64 3.36 13.49
N ASN A 78 9.97 2.98 12.26
CA ASN A 78 10.67 3.85 11.31
C ASN A 78 9.88 5.14 11.04
N PHE A 79 8.57 5.03 10.90
CA PHE A 79 7.68 6.17 10.72
C PHE A 79 7.76 7.16 11.88
N TYR A 80 7.80 6.65 13.12
CA TYR A 80 7.94 7.50 14.30
C TYR A 80 9.34 8.12 14.43
N VAL A 81 10.40 7.33 14.25
CA VAL A 81 11.78 7.76 14.51
C VAL A 81 12.28 8.75 13.46
N PHE A 82 12.05 8.42 12.19
CA PHE A 82 12.55 9.20 11.07
C PHE A 82 11.45 10.08 10.47
N GLY A 83 10.25 9.53 10.27
CA GLY A 83 9.16 10.19 9.54
C GLY A 83 8.75 11.49 10.22
N TYR A 84 8.54 11.42 11.53
CA TYR A 84 8.23 12.60 12.34
C TYR A 84 9.30 13.71 12.25
N ARG A 85 10.58 13.35 12.16
CA ARG A 85 11.68 14.34 12.01
C ARG A 85 11.68 14.97 10.63
N VAL A 86 11.50 14.16 9.58
CA VAL A 86 11.37 14.64 8.19
C VAL A 86 10.18 15.59 8.07
N TRP A 87 9.05 15.26 8.68
CA TRP A 87 7.86 16.11 8.74
C TRP A 87 8.14 17.48 9.37
N LEU A 88 8.80 17.50 10.54
CA LEU A 88 9.15 18.74 11.23
C LEU A 88 10.09 19.61 10.38
N LEU A 89 11.05 19.00 9.69
CA LEU A 89 11.96 19.70 8.79
C LEU A 89 11.21 20.25 7.57
N GLY A 90 10.31 19.46 6.96
CA GLY A 90 9.45 19.91 5.88
C GLY A 90 8.57 21.10 6.28
N LYS A 91 8.05 21.10 7.51
CA LYS A 91 7.28 22.23 8.05
C LYS A 91 8.14 23.48 8.30
N LYS A 92 9.38 23.31 8.76
CA LYS A 92 10.29 24.43 9.09
C LYS A 92 10.89 25.07 7.84
N PHE A 93 11.25 24.27 6.84
CA PHE A 93 12.01 24.70 5.67
C PHE A 93 11.21 24.68 4.37
N GLY A 94 9.95 24.22 4.41
CA GLY A 94 9.06 24.19 3.25
C GLY A 94 9.39 23.08 2.26
N TYR A 95 10.08 22.01 2.66
CA TYR A 95 10.35 20.89 1.77
C TYR A 95 9.05 20.21 1.35
N VAL A 96 8.93 19.95 0.05
CA VAL A 96 7.78 19.29 -0.56
C VAL A 96 8.17 17.93 -1.11
N SER A 97 9.47 17.67 -1.31
CA SER A 97 9.98 16.40 -1.80
C SER A 97 11.18 15.88 -0.99
N PRO A 98 11.34 14.55 -0.81
CA PRO A 98 12.51 14.00 -0.12
C PRO A 98 13.86 14.42 -0.71
N PRO A 99 14.03 14.55 -2.05
CA PRO A 99 15.29 15.06 -2.62
C PRO A 99 15.64 16.49 -2.17
N GLU A 100 14.68 17.35 -1.86
CA GLU A 100 14.96 18.70 -1.35
C GLU A 100 15.62 18.67 0.03
N LEU A 101 15.17 17.76 0.91
CA LEU A 101 15.81 17.51 2.20
C LEU A 101 17.27 17.06 2.01
N ILE A 102 17.51 16.15 1.05
CA ILE A 102 18.85 15.67 0.74
C ILE A 102 19.73 16.81 0.20
N LYS A 103 19.18 17.67 -0.66
CA LYS A 103 19.88 18.83 -1.20
C LYS A 103 20.37 19.76 -0.09
N ASP A 104 19.49 20.11 0.85
CA ASP A 104 19.81 21.04 1.93
C ASP A 104 20.90 20.50 2.85
N ARG A 105 20.89 19.17 3.09
CA ARG A 105 21.84 18.54 4.00
C ARG A 105 23.16 18.12 3.37
N PHE A 106 23.15 17.69 2.11
CA PHE A 106 24.27 16.99 1.47
C PHE A 106 24.69 17.55 0.11
N GLY A 107 24.00 18.55 -0.43
CA GLY A 107 24.34 19.18 -1.71
C GLY A 107 23.58 18.63 -2.92
N LYS A 108 23.80 19.27 -4.06
CA LYS A 108 23.02 19.06 -5.30
C LYS A 108 23.35 17.72 -5.97
N GLU A 109 24.59 17.27 -5.84
CA GLU A 109 25.10 16.03 -6.42
C GLU A 109 24.34 14.84 -5.83
N LEU A 110 24.23 14.79 -4.49
CA LEU A 110 23.51 13.71 -3.81
C LEU A 110 22.00 13.81 -4.02
N GLN A 111 21.44 15.01 -4.15
CA GLN A 111 20.04 15.21 -4.53
C GLN A 111 19.73 14.51 -5.86
N ILE A 112 20.55 14.73 -6.89
CA ILE A 112 20.33 14.17 -8.23
C ILE A 112 20.43 12.64 -8.17
N ILE A 113 21.47 12.11 -7.52
CA ILE A 113 21.65 10.66 -7.37
C ILE A 113 20.43 10.05 -6.66
N TYR A 114 20.00 10.64 -5.55
CA TYR A 114 18.84 10.17 -4.79
C TYR A 114 17.55 10.22 -5.61
N ALA A 115 17.31 11.32 -6.35
CA ALA A 115 16.14 11.46 -7.21
C ALA A 115 16.12 10.43 -8.35
N VAL A 116 17.25 10.16 -8.99
CA VAL A 116 17.37 9.16 -10.06
C VAL A 116 17.08 7.76 -9.52
N ILE A 117 17.69 7.41 -8.39
CA ILE A 117 17.44 6.12 -7.71
C ILE A 117 15.94 5.99 -7.39
N MET A 118 15.36 7.02 -6.77
CA MET A 118 13.94 7.05 -6.43
C MET A 118 13.04 6.80 -7.65
N VAL A 119 13.30 7.47 -8.78
CA VAL A 119 12.53 7.27 -10.03
C VAL A 119 12.66 5.84 -10.55
N ILE A 120 13.88 5.30 -10.59
CA ILE A 120 14.16 3.94 -11.07
C ILE A 120 13.40 2.89 -10.24
N PHE A 121 13.31 3.05 -8.91
CA PHE A 121 12.62 2.09 -8.05
C PHE A 121 11.11 2.29 -7.98
N VAL A 122 10.61 3.52 -8.17
CA VAL A 122 9.17 3.80 -8.19
C VAL A 122 8.50 3.25 -9.46
N LEU A 123 9.18 3.25 -10.60
CA LEU A 123 8.61 2.78 -11.87
C LEU A 123 8.16 1.31 -11.83
N PRO A 124 8.99 0.32 -11.44
CA PRO A 124 8.56 -1.06 -11.26
C PRO A 124 7.45 -1.21 -10.21
N TYR A 125 7.52 -0.45 -9.12
CA TYR A 125 6.49 -0.48 -8.09
C TYR A 125 5.11 -0.05 -8.63
N LEU A 126 5.06 1.03 -9.41
CA LEU A 126 3.82 1.48 -10.06
C LEU A 126 3.32 0.45 -11.10
N ALA A 127 4.24 -0.15 -11.87
CA ALA A 127 3.89 -1.18 -12.85
C ALA A 127 3.20 -2.38 -12.18
N VAL A 128 3.75 -2.89 -11.07
CA VAL A 128 3.17 -4.03 -10.33
C VAL A 128 1.74 -3.74 -9.86
N GLN A 129 1.43 -2.50 -9.47
CA GLN A 129 0.06 -2.15 -9.07
C GLN A 129 -0.93 -2.22 -10.24
N ALA A 130 -0.57 -1.67 -11.40
CA ALA A 130 -1.40 -1.73 -12.60
C ALA A 130 -1.57 -3.18 -13.10
N MET A 131 -0.49 -3.98 -13.05
CA MET A 131 -0.52 -5.41 -13.39
C MET A 131 -1.47 -6.17 -12.47
N GLY A 132 -1.34 -5.99 -11.15
CA GLY A 132 -2.18 -6.66 -10.16
C GLY A 132 -3.66 -6.35 -10.36
N ALA A 133 -4.01 -5.10 -10.62
CA ALA A 133 -5.39 -4.71 -10.91
C ALA A 133 -5.90 -5.29 -12.24
N GLY A 134 -5.04 -5.35 -13.27
CA GLY A 134 -5.35 -5.98 -14.55
C GLY A 134 -5.70 -7.46 -14.41
N TYR A 135 -4.89 -8.23 -13.68
CA TYR A 135 -5.15 -9.65 -13.40
C TYR A 135 -6.48 -9.85 -12.66
N VAL A 136 -6.74 -9.04 -11.63
CA VAL A 136 -7.99 -9.13 -10.86
C VAL A 136 -9.21 -8.86 -11.75
N LEU A 137 -9.15 -7.86 -12.62
CA LEU A 137 -10.26 -7.54 -13.53
C LEU A 137 -10.50 -8.64 -14.57
N GLU A 138 -9.43 -9.21 -15.11
CA GLU A 138 -9.53 -10.33 -16.06
C GLU A 138 -10.19 -11.55 -15.41
N GLU A 139 -9.70 -11.96 -14.23
CA GLU A 139 -10.24 -13.10 -13.47
C GLU A 139 -11.71 -12.87 -13.05
N LEU A 140 -12.04 -11.70 -12.48
CA LEU A 140 -13.40 -11.39 -12.05
C LEU A 140 -14.39 -11.27 -13.21
N SER A 141 -13.91 -10.85 -14.38
CA SER A 141 -14.72 -10.75 -15.59
C SER A 141 -14.76 -12.04 -16.41
N GLN A 142 -14.10 -13.10 -15.93
CA GLN A 142 -13.95 -14.38 -16.63
C GLN A 142 -13.42 -14.21 -18.06
N GLY A 143 -12.45 -13.30 -18.24
CA GLY A 143 -11.84 -12.98 -19.53
C GLY A 143 -12.63 -12.00 -20.41
N THR A 144 -13.79 -11.50 -19.97
CA THR A 144 -14.55 -10.48 -20.72
C THR A 144 -13.77 -9.17 -20.86
N ILE A 145 -13.00 -8.81 -19.83
CA ILE A 145 -12.08 -7.68 -19.84
C ILE A 145 -10.67 -8.26 -19.94
N PRO A 146 -9.99 -8.16 -21.10
CA PRO A 146 -8.62 -8.62 -21.24
C PRO A 146 -7.69 -7.89 -20.27
N TYR A 147 -6.65 -8.58 -19.79
CA TYR A 147 -5.62 -7.99 -18.92
C TYR A 147 -5.13 -6.60 -19.37
N VAL A 148 -4.82 -6.45 -20.66
CA VAL A 148 -4.30 -5.19 -21.23
C VAL A 148 -5.31 -4.06 -21.08
N ALA A 149 -6.60 -4.34 -21.30
CA ALA A 149 -7.67 -3.35 -21.14
C ALA A 149 -7.87 -2.99 -19.67
N GLY A 150 -7.84 -3.98 -18.77
CA GLY A 150 -7.93 -3.75 -17.32
C GLY A 150 -6.77 -2.92 -16.77
N ALA A 151 -5.53 -3.31 -17.09
CA ALA A 151 -4.33 -2.58 -16.68
C ALA A 151 -4.29 -1.16 -17.27
N GLY A 152 -4.69 -1.00 -18.54
CA GLY A 152 -4.79 0.30 -19.21
C GLY A 152 -5.81 1.22 -18.54
N LEU A 153 -6.99 0.70 -18.20
CA LEU A 153 -8.04 1.45 -17.50
C LEU A 153 -7.55 2.00 -16.16
N ILE A 154 -6.88 1.16 -15.37
CA ILE A 154 -6.34 1.54 -14.06
C ILE A 154 -5.22 2.56 -14.20
N THR A 155 -4.36 2.40 -15.21
CA THR A 155 -3.29 3.37 -15.50
C THR A 155 -3.86 4.74 -15.86
N ILE A 156 -4.87 4.81 -16.74
CA ILE A 156 -5.56 6.06 -17.08
C ILE A 156 -6.19 6.67 -15.83
N PHE A 157 -6.83 5.84 -15.00
CA PHE A 157 -7.45 6.28 -13.77
C PHE A 157 -6.41 6.89 -12.80
N MET A 158 -5.23 6.29 -12.65
CA MET A 158 -4.13 6.86 -11.86
C MET A 158 -3.66 8.22 -12.40
N ILE A 159 -3.53 8.37 -13.71
CA ILE A 159 -3.15 9.65 -14.35
C ILE A 159 -4.19 10.73 -14.02
N VAL A 160 -5.48 10.42 -14.11
CA VAL A 160 -6.56 11.37 -13.77
C VAL A 160 -6.50 11.79 -12.30
N LEU A 161 -6.21 10.87 -11.38
CA LEU A 161 -6.06 11.22 -9.96
C LEU A 161 -4.85 12.13 -9.70
N ILE A 162 -3.74 11.90 -10.39
CA ILE A 162 -2.55 12.75 -10.30
C ILE A 162 -2.90 14.19 -10.74
N LEU A 163 -3.71 14.36 -11.79
CA LEU A 163 -4.16 15.69 -12.21
C LEU A 163 -5.02 16.40 -11.15
N GLY A 164 -5.71 15.64 -10.29
CA GLY A 164 -6.51 16.17 -9.18
C GLY A 164 -5.71 16.64 -7.97
N GLY A 165 -4.47 16.17 -7.80
CA GLY A 165 -3.60 16.49 -6.65
C GLY A 165 -3.94 15.73 -5.37
N MET A 166 -3.20 16.02 -4.29
CA MET A 166 -3.24 15.26 -3.03
C MET A 166 -4.64 15.19 -2.40
N ARG A 167 -5.46 16.25 -2.50
CA ARG A 167 -6.83 16.26 -1.96
C ARG A 167 -7.76 15.31 -2.69
N SER A 168 -7.67 15.22 -4.02
CA SER A 168 -8.41 14.24 -4.81
C SER A 168 -8.03 12.83 -4.40
N ILE A 169 -6.73 12.56 -4.31
CA ILE A 169 -6.20 11.26 -3.89
C ILE A 169 -6.72 10.90 -2.50
N ALA A 170 -6.66 11.82 -1.54
CA ALA A 170 -7.04 11.55 -0.16
C ALA A 170 -8.53 11.18 0.01
N TRP A 171 -9.42 11.86 -0.70
CA TRP A 171 -10.85 11.55 -0.67
C TRP A 171 -11.17 10.22 -1.36
N THR A 172 -10.52 9.93 -2.49
CA THR A 172 -10.70 8.65 -3.17
C THR A 172 -10.13 7.50 -2.34
N ASP A 173 -8.96 7.69 -1.72
CA ASP A 173 -8.32 6.72 -0.82
C ASP A 173 -9.21 6.44 0.39
N THR A 174 -9.83 7.47 0.97
CA THR A 174 -10.75 7.32 2.11
C THR A 174 -11.95 6.45 1.77
N PHE A 175 -12.63 6.75 0.67
CA PHE A 175 -13.78 5.97 0.24
C PHE A 175 -13.41 4.53 -0.10
N MET A 176 -12.35 4.33 -0.89
CA MET A 176 -11.88 3.00 -1.28
C MET A 176 -11.44 2.18 -0.05
N GLY A 177 -10.71 2.79 0.88
CA GLY A 177 -10.25 2.13 2.09
C GLY A 177 -11.40 1.64 2.98
N ILE A 178 -12.44 2.46 3.17
CA ILE A 178 -13.65 2.06 3.90
C ILE A 178 -14.34 0.89 3.19
N MET A 179 -14.54 1.00 1.88
CA MET A 179 -15.24 -0.02 1.11
C MET A 179 -14.48 -1.35 1.16
N MET A 180 -13.16 -1.29 1.04
CA MET A 180 -12.28 -2.45 1.08
C MET A 180 -12.30 -3.16 2.44
N LEU A 181 -12.25 -2.42 3.55
CA LEU A 181 -12.42 -3.01 4.90
C LEU A 181 -13.79 -3.67 5.06
N GLY A 182 -14.85 -3.02 4.57
CA GLY A 182 -16.20 -3.56 4.58
C GLY A 182 -16.30 -4.87 3.79
N CYS A 183 -15.80 -4.88 2.55
CA CYS A 183 -15.78 -6.07 1.70
C CYS A 183 -14.96 -7.21 2.32
N LEU A 184 -13.80 -6.92 2.90
CA LEU A 184 -12.97 -7.92 3.58
C LEU A 184 -13.67 -8.51 4.80
N ALA A 185 -14.30 -7.68 5.64
CA ALA A 185 -15.03 -8.14 6.81
C ALA A 185 -16.23 -9.02 6.43
N ILE A 186 -16.97 -8.64 5.38
CA ILE A 186 -18.09 -9.43 4.85
C ILE A 186 -17.58 -10.77 4.30
N ALA A 187 -16.54 -10.75 3.46
CA ALA A 187 -15.97 -11.96 2.87
C ALA A 187 -15.47 -12.93 3.96
N PHE A 188 -14.72 -12.42 4.94
CA PHE A 188 -14.26 -13.20 6.09
C PHE A 188 -15.44 -13.81 6.87
N GLY A 189 -16.46 -13.01 7.19
CA GLY A 189 -17.64 -13.47 7.91
C GLY A 189 -18.41 -14.57 7.16
N LEU A 190 -18.58 -14.42 5.84
CA LEU A 190 -19.23 -15.43 5.00
C LEU A 190 -18.45 -16.74 4.94
N VAL A 191 -17.12 -16.67 4.75
CA VAL A 191 -16.26 -17.85 4.72
C VAL A 191 -16.31 -18.59 6.06
N VAL A 192 -16.12 -17.87 7.17
CA VAL A 192 -16.17 -18.45 8.51
C VAL A 192 -17.51 -19.10 8.79
N LYS A 193 -18.62 -18.43 8.42
CA LYS A 193 -19.98 -18.98 8.59
C LYS A 193 -20.18 -20.25 7.77
N ASN A 194 -19.77 -20.25 6.50
CA ASN A 194 -19.95 -21.39 5.59
C ASN A 194 -19.16 -22.63 6.03
N VAL A 195 -18.02 -22.46 6.69
CA VAL A 195 -17.22 -23.58 7.22
C VAL A 195 -17.75 -24.10 8.57
N GLY A 196 -18.65 -23.37 9.23
CA GLY A 196 -19.22 -23.75 10.54
C GLY A 196 -18.55 -23.06 11.74
N GLY A 197 -17.94 -21.90 11.52
CA GLY A 197 -17.27 -21.09 12.54
C GLY A 197 -15.75 -21.27 12.58
N LEU A 198 -15.05 -20.35 13.25
CA LEU A 198 -13.59 -20.36 13.36
C LEU A 198 -13.02 -21.69 13.92
N PRO A 199 -13.59 -22.30 14.98
CA PRO A 199 -13.11 -23.60 15.46
C PRO A 199 -13.25 -24.72 14.42
N ALA A 200 -14.26 -24.65 13.55
CA ALA A 200 -14.41 -25.62 12.46
C ALA A 200 -13.36 -25.39 11.36
N VAL A 201 -13.04 -24.14 11.02
CA VAL A 201 -11.96 -23.78 10.08
C VAL A 201 -10.64 -24.37 10.55
N VAL A 202 -10.24 -24.11 11.81
CA VAL A 202 -8.96 -24.59 12.34
C VAL A 202 -8.92 -26.11 12.40
N ARG A 203 -10.01 -26.78 12.81
CA ARG A 203 -10.06 -28.25 12.86
C ARG A 203 -9.96 -28.89 11.48
N LYS A 204 -10.67 -28.36 10.47
CA LYS A 204 -10.56 -28.85 9.09
C LYS A 204 -9.16 -28.63 8.55
N LEU A 205 -8.59 -27.45 8.76
CA LEU A 205 -7.23 -27.13 8.31
C LEU A 205 -6.20 -28.04 8.98
N ALA A 206 -6.34 -28.34 10.28
CA ALA A 206 -5.47 -29.28 10.98
C ALA A 206 -5.59 -30.73 10.47
N ALA A 207 -6.76 -31.13 9.98
CA ALA A 207 -6.99 -32.47 9.45
C ALA A 207 -6.53 -32.62 7.98
N GLU A 208 -6.77 -31.62 7.14
CA GLU A 208 -6.51 -31.68 5.70
C GLU A 208 -5.12 -31.17 5.33
N SER A 209 -4.60 -30.16 6.05
CA SER A 209 -3.31 -29.53 5.73
C SER A 209 -2.63 -28.99 7.01
N PRO A 210 -2.18 -29.88 7.91
CA PRO A 210 -1.57 -29.49 9.19
C PRO A 210 -0.32 -28.61 9.01
N GLU A 211 0.41 -28.76 7.90
CA GLU A 211 1.56 -27.92 7.58
C GLU A 211 1.21 -26.43 7.48
N HIS A 212 -0.01 -26.08 7.06
CA HIS A 212 -0.46 -24.69 7.00
C HIS A 212 -0.61 -24.04 8.38
N LEU A 213 -0.75 -24.83 9.44
CA LEU A 213 -0.78 -24.33 10.83
C LEU A 213 0.61 -24.30 11.48
N SER A 214 1.61 -24.88 10.82
CA SER A 214 2.98 -24.94 11.34
C SER A 214 3.70 -23.59 11.20
N ARG A 215 4.65 -23.33 12.09
CA ARG A 215 5.49 -22.12 12.03
C ARG A 215 6.40 -22.09 10.78
N PRO A 216 7.05 -23.19 10.37
CA PRO A 216 7.83 -23.23 9.12
C PRO A 216 6.97 -23.08 7.87
N GLY A 217 5.65 -23.29 7.99
CA GLY A 217 4.72 -23.30 6.86
C GLY A 217 4.89 -24.52 5.98
N VAL A 218 4.14 -24.54 4.88
CA VAL A 218 4.16 -25.65 3.90
C VAL A 218 5.57 -25.82 3.33
N GLY A 219 6.09 -27.05 3.38
CA GLY A 219 7.42 -27.39 2.87
C GLY A 219 8.60 -26.74 3.60
N ASP A 220 8.45 -26.42 4.89
CA ASP A 220 9.49 -25.85 5.75
C ASP A 220 10.16 -24.57 5.22
N PHE A 221 9.44 -23.82 4.38
CA PHE A 221 10.00 -22.64 3.69
C PHE A 221 10.44 -21.53 4.65
N PHE A 222 9.68 -21.29 5.72
CA PHE A 222 9.97 -20.26 6.72
C PHE A 222 10.96 -20.76 7.78
N SER A 223 12.10 -21.28 7.32
CA SER A 223 13.23 -21.60 8.18
C SER A 223 13.71 -20.36 8.96
N PRO A 224 14.42 -20.55 10.09
CA PRO A 224 14.97 -19.42 10.86
C PRO A 224 15.83 -18.46 10.03
N GLY A 225 16.57 -18.97 9.04
CA GLY A 225 17.38 -18.17 8.12
C GLY A 225 16.53 -17.28 7.20
N VAL A 226 15.45 -17.83 6.64
CA VAL A 226 14.50 -17.05 5.81
C VAL A 226 13.80 -15.99 6.66
N TRP A 227 13.40 -16.34 7.88
CA TRP A 227 12.85 -15.40 8.85
C TRP A 227 13.80 -14.23 9.12
N PHE A 228 15.06 -14.52 9.44
CA PHE A 228 16.08 -13.50 9.68
C PHE A 228 16.34 -12.65 8.43
N GLY A 229 16.34 -13.26 7.25
CA GLY A 229 16.43 -12.56 5.97
C GLY A 229 15.30 -11.56 5.77
N PHE A 230 14.05 -11.94 6.05
CA PHE A 230 12.91 -11.00 6.02
C PHE A 230 13.06 -9.88 7.04
N LEU A 231 13.52 -10.17 8.27
CA LEU A 231 13.72 -9.14 9.29
C LEU A 231 14.75 -8.09 8.85
N LEU A 232 15.89 -8.53 8.33
CA LEU A 232 16.90 -7.62 7.79
C LEU A 232 16.37 -6.84 6.58
N LEU A 233 15.64 -7.51 5.69
CA LEU A 233 15.04 -6.88 4.53
C LEU A 233 14.11 -5.74 4.93
N TRP A 234 13.19 -5.93 5.87
CA TRP A 234 12.27 -4.87 6.30
C TRP A 234 13.01 -3.71 6.96
N VAL A 235 13.95 -3.98 7.87
CA VAL A 235 14.75 -2.93 8.54
C VAL A 235 15.49 -2.04 7.55
N VAL A 236 16.00 -2.61 6.44
CA VAL A 236 16.76 -1.87 5.42
C VAL A 236 15.86 -1.26 4.35
N ALA A 237 14.81 -1.97 3.92
CA ALA A 237 13.96 -1.53 2.81
C ALA A 237 12.93 -0.48 3.23
N ASP A 238 12.39 -0.55 4.45
CA ASP A 238 11.35 0.38 4.91
C ASP A 238 11.82 1.84 4.92
N PRO A 239 13.04 2.17 5.42
CA PRO A 239 13.52 3.54 5.38
C PRO A 239 13.71 4.08 3.96
N LEU A 240 13.94 3.18 2.99
CA LEU A 240 14.19 3.53 1.60
C LEU A 240 12.91 3.81 0.81
N MET A 241 11.73 3.48 1.35
CA MET A 241 10.45 3.66 0.66
C MET A 241 10.05 5.14 0.53
N PRO A 242 10.22 5.76 -0.65
CA PRO A 242 10.15 7.22 -0.80
C PRO A 242 8.74 7.78 -0.53
N HIS A 243 7.72 6.98 -0.85
CA HIS A 243 6.32 7.35 -0.77
C HIS A 243 5.76 7.40 0.66
N LEU A 244 6.41 6.73 1.63
CA LEU A 244 6.08 6.90 3.04
C LEU A 244 6.40 8.33 3.50
N TRP A 245 7.44 8.94 2.95
CA TRP A 245 7.92 10.27 3.35
C TRP A 245 7.16 11.42 2.71
N MET A 246 6.59 11.23 1.52
CA MET A 246 5.95 12.29 0.74
C MET A 246 4.60 12.75 1.32
N ARG A 247 3.91 11.91 2.10
CA ARG A 247 2.57 12.22 2.64
C ARG A 247 2.61 12.98 3.97
N MET A 248 3.78 13.53 4.34
CA MET A 248 4.06 14.26 5.58
C MET A 248 4.21 15.77 5.34
#